data_AF-A0A7C3GR46-F1
#
_entry.id   AF-A0A7C3GR46-F1
#
_cell.length_a   1.000
_cell.length_b   1.000
_cell.length_c   1.000
_cell.angle_alpha   90.00
_cell.angle_beta   90.00
_cell.angle_gamma   90.00
#
_symmetry.space_group_name_H-M   'P 1'
#
loop_
_entity.id
_entity.type
_entity.pdbx_description
1 polymer ?
#
loop_
_entity_poly.entity_id
_entity_poly.type
_entity_poly.pdbx_seq_one_letter_code
_entity_poly.pdbx_strand_id
1 'polypeptide(L)'
;MSNFPDLMGSDEDSIRSENFWPSLTDIMMVVVMIFLISTATLIIKNWSLVRDLTQTAEAERQAKQKIRATTLENMTLEERVAALESMLSDMQLKEMRTKEQKQALQERVNSLLEKLARSTNLSTSLEEQLKQKTAEIQDQLKRLATIENELKQVSDEFNQQQQALNSTRENLDSTASELMAKTDALAEANKVITSMKLAQKNQQDLIDSTRNTMELSEENLARLRDEYARLESKYNKLVRPARTTKGKIIVSARYQKIDGQDQYAIRTPDSHRFEVVDEATLHRELAALKARFGNKLYVRIVFPDDNGLSYQEAYGFTNDILTKYDYYRQETAADKAKDSSQ
;
A
#
# COMPACT_ATOMS: atom_id res chain seq x y z
N MET A 1 194.87 -3.53 -67.48
CA MET A 1 194.94 -2.36 -68.38
C MET A 1 194.01 -1.28 -67.83
N SER A 2 194.29 0.03 -67.83
CA SER A 2 195.54 0.83 -67.90
C SER A 2 195.16 2.32 -67.67
N ASN A 3 196.13 3.16 -67.28
CA ASN A 3 196.17 4.64 -67.38
C ASN A 3 195.58 5.58 -66.27
N PHE A 4 196.37 6.67 -66.05
CA PHE A 4 196.25 7.89 -65.21
C PHE A 4 195.55 9.07 -65.98
N PRO A 5 195.53 10.39 -65.57
CA PRO A 5 196.06 11.14 -64.36
C PRO A 5 195.19 12.30 -63.71
N ASP A 6 195.55 12.74 -62.48
CA ASP A 6 195.94 14.09 -61.90
C ASP A 6 195.67 15.48 -62.63
N LEU A 7 195.71 16.73 -62.05
CA LEU A 7 195.96 17.35 -60.68
C LEU A 7 195.62 18.91 -60.60
N MET A 8 195.47 19.49 -59.36
CA MET A 8 195.71 20.90 -58.83
C MET A 8 195.08 22.21 -59.46
N GLY A 9 194.90 23.39 -58.80
CA GLY A 9 195.03 23.91 -57.39
C GLY A 9 194.99 25.49 -57.24
N SER A 10 194.68 26.05 -56.04
CA SER A 10 195.09 27.34 -55.33
C SER A 10 195.23 28.77 -55.97
N ASP A 11 195.19 29.97 -55.29
CA ASP A 11 194.55 30.56 -54.04
C ASP A 11 194.83 32.13 -53.86
N GLU A 12 194.04 32.84 -53.00
CA GLU A 12 194.17 34.14 -52.21
C GLU A 12 194.49 35.62 -52.72
N ASP A 13 193.78 36.59 -52.08
CA ASP A 13 194.06 38.00 -51.62
C ASP A 13 194.39 39.26 -52.53
N SER A 14 194.87 40.38 -51.92
CA SER A 14 194.38 41.78 -52.06
C SER A 14 195.18 42.86 -52.87
N ILE A 15 194.57 44.06 -53.06
CA ILE A 15 195.14 45.43 -53.35
C ILE A 15 195.37 45.91 -54.83
N ARG A 16 195.16 47.24 -55.02
CA ARG A 16 195.21 48.08 -56.24
C ARG A 16 196.53 48.03 -57.06
N SER A 17 196.45 47.83 -58.38
CA SER A 17 196.68 48.85 -59.44
C SER A 17 196.60 48.27 -60.87
N GLU A 18 196.43 49.14 -61.87
CA GLU A 18 196.04 48.90 -63.27
C GLU A 18 196.90 47.89 -64.09
N ASN A 19 196.27 46.93 -64.80
CA ASN A 19 196.25 46.85 -66.29
C ASN A 19 195.60 45.59 -66.94
N PHE A 20 194.62 45.83 -67.84
CA PHE A 20 194.39 45.18 -69.16
C PHE A 20 193.98 43.66 -69.35
N TRP A 21 192.65 43.43 -69.45
CA TRP A 21 191.90 42.49 -70.37
C TRP A 21 192.08 40.92 -70.27
N PRO A 22 191.26 40.05 -70.95
CA PRO A 22 189.93 39.57 -70.47
C PRO A 22 189.63 38.04 -70.66
N SER A 23 188.58 37.45 -70.02
CA SER A 23 187.60 36.48 -70.62
C SER A 23 186.71 35.63 -69.66
N LEU A 24 185.56 35.18 -70.19
CA LEU A 24 184.79 33.94 -69.94
C LEU A 24 183.99 33.67 -68.64
N THR A 25 184.27 34.25 -67.46
CA THR A 25 183.56 33.87 -66.22
C THR A 25 182.07 34.32 -66.13
N ASP A 26 181.66 35.31 -66.93
CA ASP A 26 180.34 35.96 -66.82
C ASP A 26 179.16 35.08 -67.30
N ILE A 27 179.41 34.14 -68.21
CA ILE A 27 178.36 33.25 -68.76
C ILE A 27 177.89 32.19 -67.74
N MET A 28 178.78 31.72 -66.86
CA MET A 28 178.45 30.66 -65.91
C MET A 28 177.48 31.15 -64.82
N MET A 29 177.66 32.38 -64.33
CA MET A 29 176.75 32.98 -63.35
C MET A 29 175.33 33.15 -63.94
N VAL A 30 175.23 33.57 -65.21
CA VAL A 30 173.94 33.73 -65.90
C VAL A 30 173.18 32.40 -66.02
N VAL A 31 173.86 31.31 -66.39
CA VAL A 31 173.22 29.97 -66.49
C VAL A 31 172.70 29.50 -65.13
N VAL A 32 173.48 29.68 -64.05
CA VAL A 32 173.04 29.33 -62.69
C VAL A 32 171.89 30.22 -62.23
N MET A 33 171.91 31.52 -62.55
CA MET A 33 170.84 32.45 -62.17
C MET A 33 169.52 32.15 -62.90
N ILE A 34 169.58 31.79 -64.20
CA ILE A 34 168.39 31.31 -64.94
C ILE A 34 167.85 30.02 -64.32
N PHE A 35 168.72 29.08 -63.93
CA PHE A 35 168.30 27.84 -63.28
C PHE A 35 167.66 28.07 -61.90
N LEU A 36 168.22 28.98 -61.09
CA LEU A 36 167.64 29.39 -59.80
C LEU A 36 166.31 30.14 -59.97
N ILE A 37 166.18 31.03 -60.96
CA ILE A 37 164.91 31.70 -61.28
C ILE A 37 163.87 30.70 -61.78
N SER A 38 164.27 29.69 -62.56
CA SER A 38 163.40 28.63 -63.05
C SER A 38 162.91 27.70 -61.92
N THR A 39 163.80 27.32 -60.99
CA THR A 39 163.39 26.54 -59.79
C THR A 39 162.54 27.37 -58.82
N ALA A 40 162.87 28.65 -58.60
CA ALA A 40 162.06 29.55 -57.77
C ALA A 40 160.65 29.73 -58.35
N THR A 41 160.50 29.92 -59.67
CA THR A 41 159.18 30.05 -60.31
C THR A 41 158.38 28.74 -60.31
N LEU A 42 159.04 27.58 -60.41
CA LEU A 42 158.41 26.27 -60.19
C LEU A 42 157.91 26.10 -58.75
N ILE A 43 158.71 26.48 -57.75
CA ILE A 43 158.33 26.42 -56.33
C ILE A 43 157.17 27.38 -56.06
N ILE A 44 157.19 28.60 -56.59
CA ILE A 44 156.09 29.58 -56.44
C ILE A 44 154.80 29.06 -57.08
N LYS A 45 154.86 28.45 -58.27
CA LYS A 45 153.68 27.83 -58.91
C LYS A 45 153.19 26.59 -58.16
N ASN A 46 154.09 25.79 -57.58
CA ASN A 46 153.72 24.67 -56.74
C ASN A 46 153.03 25.17 -55.46
N TRP A 47 153.58 26.19 -54.80
CA TRP A 47 152.96 26.86 -53.66
C TRP A 47 151.60 27.49 -54.02
N SER A 48 151.44 28.12 -55.19
CA SER A 48 150.12 28.66 -55.59
C SER A 48 149.13 27.53 -55.85
N LEU A 49 149.52 26.45 -56.52
CA LEU A 49 148.65 25.31 -56.78
C LEU A 49 148.26 24.59 -55.47
N VAL A 50 149.20 24.41 -54.55
CA VAL A 50 148.93 23.89 -53.20
C VAL A 50 148.02 24.83 -52.42
N ARG A 51 148.22 26.15 -52.50
CA ARG A 51 147.36 27.14 -51.84
C ARG A 51 145.94 27.12 -52.40
N ASP A 52 145.79 27.08 -53.72
CA ASP A 52 144.50 27.06 -54.40
C ASP A 52 143.79 25.70 -54.17
N LEU A 53 144.52 24.60 -54.08
CA LEU A 53 144.01 23.29 -53.61
C LEU A 53 143.59 23.34 -52.13
N THR A 54 144.35 23.96 -51.23
CA THR A 54 143.93 24.13 -49.83
C THR A 54 142.70 25.02 -49.71
N GLN A 55 142.63 26.12 -50.46
CA GLN A 55 141.48 27.02 -50.48
C GLN A 55 140.24 26.34 -51.06
N THR A 56 140.41 25.52 -52.11
CA THR A 56 139.32 24.71 -52.70
C THR A 56 138.87 23.62 -51.73
N ALA A 57 139.79 22.92 -51.07
CA ALA A 57 139.48 21.89 -50.07
C ALA A 57 138.86 22.49 -48.80
N GLU A 58 139.23 23.70 -48.40
CA GLU A 58 138.61 24.45 -47.31
C GLU A 58 137.21 24.93 -47.69
N ALA A 59 137.02 25.47 -48.89
CA ALA A 59 135.71 25.84 -49.42
C ALA A 59 134.80 24.61 -49.54
N GLU A 60 135.32 23.46 -50.00
CA GLU A 60 134.60 22.20 -50.07
C GLU A 60 134.26 21.66 -48.67
N ARG A 61 135.19 21.75 -47.70
CA ARG A 61 134.92 21.42 -46.29
C ARG A 61 133.84 22.31 -45.70
N GLN A 62 133.89 23.63 -45.92
CA GLN A 62 132.87 24.57 -45.47
C GLN A 62 131.52 24.32 -46.16
N ALA A 63 131.51 24.01 -47.45
CA ALA A 63 130.29 23.64 -48.18
C ALA A 63 129.71 22.32 -47.65
N LYS A 64 130.53 21.28 -47.44
CA LYS A 64 130.12 20.01 -46.84
C LYS A 64 129.67 20.17 -45.38
N GLN A 65 130.28 21.06 -44.61
CA GLN A 65 129.86 21.39 -43.24
C GLN A 65 128.53 22.15 -43.24
N LYS A 66 128.35 23.14 -44.13
CA LYS A 66 127.07 23.85 -44.30
C LYS A 66 125.97 22.89 -44.75
N ILE A 67 126.22 22.05 -45.76
CA ILE A 67 125.26 21.03 -46.22
C ILE A 67 124.94 20.05 -45.10
N ARG A 68 125.92 19.59 -44.31
CA ARG A 68 125.64 18.74 -43.14
C ARG A 68 124.83 19.46 -42.07
N ALA A 69 125.15 20.72 -41.77
CA ALA A 69 124.42 21.53 -40.81
C ALA A 69 122.97 21.76 -41.27
N THR A 70 122.74 22.16 -42.52
CA THR A 70 121.39 22.34 -43.07
C THR A 70 120.65 21.03 -43.27
N THR A 71 121.34 19.92 -43.56
CA THR A 71 120.70 18.59 -43.64
C THR A 71 120.26 18.11 -42.25
N LEU A 72 121.11 18.31 -41.22
CA LEU A 72 120.74 18.01 -39.84
C LEU A 72 119.62 18.95 -39.34
N GLU A 73 119.69 20.24 -39.66
CA GLU A 73 118.64 21.20 -39.35
C GLU A 73 117.32 20.81 -40.03
N ASN A 74 117.34 20.51 -41.33
CA ASN A 74 116.19 20.00 -42.07
C ASN A 74 115.64 18.69 -41.46
N MET A 75 116.50 17.72 -41.12
CA MET A 75 116.08 16.48 -40.44
C MET A 75 115.40 16.78 -39.09
N THR A 76 115.93 17.70 -38.29
CA THR A 76 115.29 18.10 -37.01
C THR A 76 114.02 18.93 -37.21
N LEU A 77 113.89 19.66 -38.32
CA LEU A 77 112.67 20.37 -38.69
C LEU A 77 111.61 19.40 -39.21
N GLU A 78 111.97 18.43 -40.03
CA GLU A 78 111.11 17.33 -40.48
C GLU A 78 110.63 16.48 -39.29
N GLU A 79 111.51 16.14 -38.35
CA GLU A 79 111.14 15.44 -37.11
C GLU A 79 110.18 16.28 -36.25
N ARG A 80 110.40 17.59 -36.14
CA ARG A 80 109.47 18.52 -35.46
C ARG A 80 108.13 18.65 -36.18
N VAL A 81 108.12 18.70 -37.52
CA VAL A 81 106.89 18.74 -38.33
C VAL A 81 106.12 17.44 -38.15
N ALA A 82 106.77 16.28 -38.29
CA ALA A 82 106.14 14.98 -38.06
C ALA A 82 105.61 14.82 -36.62
N ALA A 83 106.33 15.32 -35.62
CA ALA A 83 105.86 15.35 -34.24
C ALA A 83 104.63 16.27 -34.05
N LEU A 84 104.62 17.45 -34.67
CA LEU A 84 103.48 18.36 -34.65
C LEU A 84 102.27 17.80 -35.41
N GLU A 85 102.47 17.19 -36.57
CA GLU A 85 101.42 16.49 -37.34
C GLU A 85 100.84 15.32 -36.56
N SER A 86 101.69 14.53 -35.89
CA SER A 86 101.26 13.46 -34.98
C SER A 86 100.42 14.02 -33.82
N MET A 87 100.87 15.08 -33.15
CA MET A 87 100.10 15.76 -32.10
C MET A 87 98.77 16.33 -32.61
N LEU A 88 98.74 16.85 -33.84
CA LEU A 88 97.55 17.43 -34.47
C LEU A 88 96.54 16.33 -34.84
N SER A 89 97.00 15.20 -35.38
CA SER A 89 96.21 13.98 -35.58
C SER A 89 95.63 13.47 -34.25
N ASP A 90 96.46 13.41 -33.20
CA ASP A 90 96.04 12.99 -31.86
C ASP A 90 94.99 13.94 -31.26
N MET A 91 95.13 15.25 -31.47
CA MET A 91 94.13 16.25 -31.09
C MET A 91 92.84 16.10 -31.88
N GLN A 92 92.91 15.92 -33.21
CA GLN A 92 91.72 15.68 -34.05
C GLN A 92 90.99 14.40 -33.63
N LEU A 93 91.71 13.32 -33.31
CA LEU A 93 91.11 12.08 -32.79
C LEU A 93 90.43 12.29 -31.43
N LYS A 94 91.02 13.09 -30.53
CA LYS A 94 90.42 13.48 -29.24
C LYS A 94 89.20 14.38 -29.45
N GLU A 95 89.23 15.29 -30.41
CA GLU A 95 88.09 16.17 -30.74
C GLU A 95 86.94 15.37 -31.35
N MET A 96 87.22 14.43 -32.26
CA MET A 96 86.24 13.49 -32.81
C MET A 96 85.61 12.64 -31.70
N ARG A 97 86.42 12.01 -30.85
CA ARG A 97 85.92 11.22 -29.69
C ARG A 97 85.07 12.04 -28.73
N THR A 98 85.43 13.29 -28.45
CA THR A 98 84.64 14.16 -27.55
C THR A 98 83.36 14.69 -28.23
N LYS A 99 83.38 14.91 -29.55
CA LYS A 99 82.16 15.17 -30.35
C LYS A 99 81.22 13.97 -30.37
N GLU A 100 81.72 12.76 -30.62
CA GLU A 100 80.95 11.51 -30.57
C GLU A 100 80.36 11.28 -29.16
N GLN A 101 81.17 11.43 -28.11
CA GLN A 101 80.68 11.35 -26.72
C GLN A 101 79.60 12.39 -26.43
N LYS A 102 79.75 13.62 -26.91
CA LYS A 102 78.74 14.68 -26.76
C LYS A 102 77.46 14.36 -27.53
N GLN A 103 77.56 13.82 -28.74
CA GLN A 103 76.41 13.37 -29.53
C GLN A 103 75.68 12.22 -28.84
N ALA A 104 76.39 11.19 -28.38
CA ALA A 104 75.83 10.07 -27.63
C ALA A 104 75.19 10.53 -26.29
N LEU A 105 75.78 11.52 -25.60
CA LEU A 105 75.15 12.14 -24.43
C LEU A 105 73.86 12.88 -24.82
N GLN A 106 73.87 13.65 -25.91
CA GLN A 106 72.72 14.41 -26.39
C GLN A 106 71.57 13.48 -26.79
N GLU A 107 71.85 12.40 -27.51
CA GLU A 107 70.86 11.36 -27.84
C GLU A 107 70.31 10.69 -26.58
N ARG A 108 71.17 10.37 -25.61
CA ARG A 108 70.74 9.79 -24.34
C ARG A 108 69.87 10.75 -23.53
N VAL A 109 70.22 12.04 -23.46
CA VAL A 109 69.40 13.10 -22.85
C VAL A 109 68.06 13.22 -23.57
N ASN A 110 68.03 13.27 -24.90
CA ASN A 110 66.79 13.31 -25.68
C ASN A 110 65.91 12.08 -25.40
N SER A 111 66.48 10.88 -25.33
CA SER A 111 65.75 9.64 -25.01
C SER A 111 65.20 9.62 -23.56
N LEU A 112 65.89 10.28 -22.62
CA LEU A 112 65.45 10.42 -21.23
C LEU A 112 64.35 11.48 -21.10
N LEU A 113 64.46 12.60 -21.81
CA LEU A 113 63.40 13.61 -21.91
C LEU A 113 62.12 13.02 -22.52
N GLU A 114 62.25 12.19 -23.56
CA GLU A 114 61.09 11.52 -24.17
C GLU A 114 60.44 10.51 -23.21
N LYS A 115 61.24 9.72 -22.48
CA LYS A 115 60.74 8.83 -21.42
C LYS A 115 60.07 9.60 -20.29
N LEU A 116 60.64 10.74 -19.88
CA LEU A 116 60.06 11.62 -18.88
C LEU A 116 58.70 12.17 -19.36
N ALA A 117 58.62 12.69 -20.59
CA ALA A 117 57.39 13.18 -21.19
C ALA A 117 56.30 12.10 -21.32
N ARG A 118 56.67 10.87 -21.72
CA ARG A 118 55.77 9.72 -21.73
C ARG A 118 55.28 9.38 -20.31
N SER A 119 56.17 9.43 -19.31
CA SER A 119 55.83 9.19 -17.91
C SER A 119 54.89 10.27 -17.35
N THR A 120 55.14 11.55 -17.62
CA THR A 120 54.26 12.65 -17.16
C THR A 120 52.90 12.57 -17.81
N ASN A 121 52.82 12.24 -19.11
CA ASN A 121 51.54 12.07 -19.81
C ASN A 121 50.75 10.86 -19.30
N LEU A 122 51.44 9.79 -18.88
CA LEU A 122 50.79 8.66 -18.22
C LEU A 122 50.28 9.03 -16.82
N SER A 123 51.07 9.76 -16.02
CA SER A 123 50.63 10.24 -14.71
C SER A 123 49.41 11.16 -14.81
N THR A 124 49.39 12.15 -15.71
CA THR A 124 48.22 13.03 -15.88
C THR A 124 46.99 12.27 -16.39
N SER A 125 47.16 11.29 -17.27
CA SER A 125 46.07 10.39 -17.69
C SER A 125 45.54 9.53 -16.53
N LEU A 126 46.40 9.07 -15.63
CA LEU A 126 46.00 8.29 -14.45
C LEU A 126 45.32 9.16 -13.40
N GLU A 127 45.79 10.39 -13.18
CA GLU A 127 45.15 11.36 -12.28
C GLU A 127 43.73 11.72 -12.75
N GLU A 128 43.54 11.96 -14.06
CA GLU A 128 42.21 12.22 -14.62
C GLU A 128 41.30 10.98 -14.56
N GLN A 129 41.82 9.76 -14.80
CA GLN A 129 41.06 8.52 -14.59
C GLN A 129 40.67 8.32 -13.12
N LEU A 130 41.55 8.60 -12.16
CA LEU A 130 41.25 8.52 -10.72
C LEU A 130 40.19 9.56 -10.32
N LYS A 131 40.25 10.77 -10.87
CA LYS A 131 39.24 11.82 -10.67
C LYS A 131 37.87 11.43 -11.24
N GLN A 132 37.84 10.81 -12.42
CA GLN A 132 36.61 10.29 -13.01
C GLN A 132 36.05 9.13 -12.17
N LYS A 133 36.87 8.17 -11.76
CA LYS A 133 36.45 7.04 -10.92
C LYS A 133 35.98 7.46 -9.53
N THR A 134 36.62 8.45 -8.91
CA THR A 134 36.15 9.00 -7.62
C THR A 134 34.82 9.75 -7.77
N ALA A 135 34.59 10.45 -8.88
CA ALA A 135 33.28 11.05 -9.18
C ALA A 135 32.18 9.98 -9.44
N GLU A 136 32.49 8.92 -10.20
CA GLU A 136 31.58 7.77 -10.40
C GLU A 136 31.20 7.11 -9.06
N ILE A 137 32.18 6.84 -8.19
CA ILE A 137 31.94 6.26 -6.86
C ILE A 137 31.08 7.19 -5.99
N GLN A 138 31.31 8.51 -6.03
CA GLN A 138 30.46 9.46 -5.31
C GLN A 138 29.02 9.49 -5.83
N ASP A 139 28.79 9.34 -7.14
CA ASP A 139 27.44 9.24 -7.70
C ASP A 139 26.77 7.91 -7.31
N GLN A 140 27.50 6.80 -7.37
CA GLN A 140 27.02 5.49 -6.90
C GLN A 140 26.65 5.50 -5.41
N LEU A 141 27.45 6.13 -4.56
CA LEU A 141 27.15 6.28 -3.12
C LEU A 141 25.89 7.13 -2.89
N LYS A 142 25.65 8.19 -3.67
CA LYS A 142 24.40 8.96 -3.62
C LYS A 142 23.20 8.11 -4.02
N ARG A 143 23.31 7.32 -5.10
CA ARG A 143 22.25 6.41 -5.56
C ARG A 143 21.97 5.29 -4.55
N LEU A 144 22.99 4.76 -3.87
CA LEU A 144 22.81 3.80 -2.79
C LEU A 144 22.06 4.45 -1.62
N ALA A 145 22.44 5.66 -1.20
CA ALA A 145 21.74 6.38 -0.14
C ALA A 145 20.28 6.73 -0.51
N THR A 146 19.95 7.00 -1.77
CA THR A 146 18.53 7.17 -2.18
C THR A 146 17.78 5.85 -2.13
N ILE A 147 18.36 4.75 -2.63
CA ILE A 147 17.75 3.42 -2.59
C ILE A 147 17.55 2.92 -1.15
N GLU A 148 18.49 3.19 -0.24
CA GLU A 148 18.34 2.86 1.19
C GLU A 148 17.18 3.62 1.84
N ASN A 149 16.98 4.90 1.50
CA ASN A 149 15.85 5.68 1.98
C ASN A 149 14.52 5.21 1.36
N GLU A 150 14.48 4.90 0.07
CA GLU A 150 13.32 4.31 -0.60
C GLU A 150 12.94 2.94 0.01
N LEU A 151 13.92 2.07 0.24
CA LEU A 151 13.71 0.77 0.89
C LEU A 151 13.17 0.92 2.30
N LYS A 152 13.68 1.89 3.07
CA LYS A 152 13.15 2.20 4.40
C LYS A 152 11.71 2.71 4.34
N GLN A 153 11.40 3.64 3.43
CA GLN A 153 10.04 4.13 3.23
C GLN A 153 9.07 3.01 2.86
N VAL A 154 9.43 2.15 1.91
CA VAL A 154 8.60 0.98 1.52
C VAL A 154 8.41 0.00 2.69
N SER A 155 9.44 -0.20 3.53
CA SER A 155 9.31 -1.01 4.75
C SER A 155 8.35 -0.39 5.77
N ASP A 156 8.41 0.93 5.97
CA ASP A 156 7.50 1.65 6.87
C ASP A 156 6.05 1.65 6.34
N GLU A 157 5.85 1.85 5.03
CA GLU A 157 4.55 1.74 4.36
C GLU A 157 3.98 0.31 4.45
N PHE A 158 4.79 -0.72 4.23
CA PHE A 158 4.39 -2.12 4.38
C PHE A 158 3.95 -2.45 5.81
N ASN A 159 4.70 -1.98 6.82
CA ASN A 159 4.34 -2.15 8.23
C ASN A 159 3.02 -1.45 8.58
N GLN A 160 2.78 -0.24 8.07
CA GLN A 160 1.50 0.46 8.23
C GLN A 160 0.34 -0.30 7.56
N GLN A 161 0.55 -0.81 6.35
CA GLN A 161 -0.46 -1.58 5.63
C GLN A 161 -0.78 -2.90 6.34
N GLN A 162 0.21 -3.58 6.91
CA GLN A 162 -0.01 -4.78 7.72
C GLN A 162 -0.79 -4.50 9.01
N GLN A 163 -0.53 -3.37 9.68
CA GLN A 163 -1.30 -2.94 10.85
C GLN A 163 -2.76 -2.61 10.48
N ALA A 164 -2.98 -1.91 9.37
CA ALA A 164 -4.33 -1.63 8.85
C ALA A 164 -5.09 -2.91 8.44
N LEU A 165 -4.40 -3.90 7.88
CA LEU A 165 -4.99 -5.19 7.55
C LEU A 165 -5.37 -5.99 8.80
N ASN A 166 -4.56 -5.93 9.86
CA ASN A 166 -4.89 -6.56 11.14
C ASN A 166 -6.10 -5.88 11.81
N SER A 167 -6.16 -4.55 11.87
CA SER A 167 -7.30 -3.85 12.49
C SER A 167 -8.59 -3.98 11.69
N THR A 168 -8.53 -4.02 10.35
CA THR A 168 -9.72 -4.33 9.52
C THR A 168 -10.19 -5.77 9.71
N ARG A 169 -9.28 -6.72 9.95
CA ARG A 169 -9.63 -8.10 10.31
C ARG A 169 -10.30 -8.20 11.69
N GLU A 170 -9.74 -7.55 12.70
CA GLU A 170 -10.36 -7.48 14.05
C GLU A 170 -11.77 -6.86 14.01
N ASN A 171 -11.97 -5.82 13.20
CA ASN A 171 -13.28 -5.23 12.95
C ASN A 171 -14.23 -6.16 12.16
N LEU A 172 -13.70 -7.00 11.27
CA LEU A 172 -14.51 -8.00 10.57
C LEU A 172 -14.96 -9.12 11.53
N ASP A 173 -14.06 -9.59 12.40
CA ASP A 173 -14.35 -10.64 13.37
C ASP A 173 -15.33 -10.14 14.46
N SER A 174 -15.25 -8.87 14.87
CA SER A 174 -16.23 -8.26 15.78
C SER A 174 -17.60 -8.06 15.13
N THR A 175 -17.66 -7.52 13.91
CA THR A 175 -18.94 -7.34 13.19
C THR A 175 -19.59 -8.68 12.80
N ALA A 176 -18.80 -9.72 12.50
CA ALA A 176 -19.32 -11.08 12.33
C ALA A 176 -19.92 -11.63 13.63
N SER A 177 -19.26 -11.41 14.77
CA SER A 177 -19.76 -11.82 16.09
C SER A 177 -21.05 -11.08 16.47
N GLU A 178 -21.13 -9.77 16.21
CA GLU A 178 -22.36 -8.99 16.37
C GLU A 178 -23.49 -9.50 15.48
N LEU A 179 -23.21 -9.83 14.21
CA LEU A 179 -24.19 -10.38 13.28
C LEU A 179 -24.75 -11.72 13.77
N MET A 180 -23.89 -12.62 14.28
CA MET A 180 -24.31 -13.90 14.87
C MET A 180 -25.23 -13.68 16.08
N ALA A 181 -24.86 -12.77 16.98
CA ALA A 181 -25.71 -12.41 18.12
C ALA A 181 -27.06 -11.81 17.70
N LYS A 182 -27.11 -11.04 16.61
CA LYS A 182 -28.37 -10.52 16.03
C LYS A 182 -29.20 -11.63 15.37
N THR A 183 -28.59 -12.59 14.69
CA THR A 183 -29.33 -13.73 14.11
C THR A 183 -29.95 -14.61 15.20
N ASP A 184 -29.23 -14.86 16.30
CA ASP A 184 -29.75 -15.62 17.44
C ASP A 184 -30.89 -14.88 18.15
N ALA A 185 -30.74 -13.56 18.36
CA ALA A 185 -31.80 -12.73 18.92
C ALA A 185 -33.06 -12.70 18.05
N LEU A 186 -32.91 -12.68 16.71
CA LEU A 186 -34.04 -12.78 15.77
C LEU A 186 -34.69 -14.17 15.80
N ALA A 187 -33.89 -15.24 15.91
CA ALA A 187 -34.41 -16.60 16.04
C ALA A 187 -35.25 -16.75 17.32
N GLU A 188 -34.78 -16.20 18.45
CA GLU A 188 -35.52 -16.24 19.72
C GLU A 188 -36.77 -15.35 19.68
N ALA A 189 -36.68 -14.13 19.11
CA ALA A 189 -37.85 -13.27 18.92
C ALA A 189 -38.93 -13.96 18.06
N ASN A 190 -38.54 -14.71 17.03
CA ASN A 190 -39.47 -15.49 16.21
C ASN A 190 -40.14 -16.64 16.99
N LYS A 191 -39.45 -17.31 17.93
CA LYS A 191 -40.07 -18.30 18.84
C LYS A 191 -41.11 -17.62 19.73
N VAL A 192 -40.78 -16.47 20.31
CA VAL A 192 -41.69 -15.68 21.16
C VAL A 192 -42.93 -15.22 20.38
N ILE A 193 -42.76 -14.72 19.15
CA ILE A 193 -43.90 -14.38 18.28
C ILE A 193 -44.78 -15.60 17.99
N THR A 194 -44.17 -16.77 17.82
CA THR A 194 -44.91 -18.02 17.54
C THR A 194 -45.69 -18.49 18.76
N SER A 195 -45.10 -18.45 19.96
CA SER A 195 -45.80 -18.80 21.20
C SER A 195 -46.89 -17.78 21.57
N MET A 196 -46.66 -16.48 21.35
CA MET A 196 -47.69 -15.44 21.52
C MET A 196 -48.87 -15.63 20.56
N LYS A 197 -48.62 -15.97 19.28
CA LYS A 197 -49.69 -16.29 18.31
C LYS A 197 -50.52 -17.51 18.76
N LEU A 198 -49.86 -18.55 19.30
CA LEU A 198 -50.56 -19.72 19.83
C LEU A 198 -51.39 -19.37 21.08
N ALA A 199 -50.83 -18.58 22.00
CA ALA A 199 -51.54 -18.11 23.19
C ALA A 199 -52.77 -17.25 22.82
N GLN A 200 -52.63 -16.34 21.85
CA GLN A 200 -53.73 -15.54 21.33
C GLN A 200 -54.83 -16.42 20.71
N LYS A 201 -54.46 -17.46 19.94
CA LYS A 201 -55.43 -18.41 19.40
C LYS A 201 -56.18 -19.15 20.52
N ASN A 202 -55.45 -19.71 21.49
CA ASN A 202 -56.07 -20.42 22.61
C ASN A 202 -57.00 -19.52 23.43
N GLN A 203 -56.66 -18.23 23.57
CA GLN A 203 -57.52 -17.24 24.22
C GLN A 203 -58.79 -16.96 23.41
N GLN A 204 -58.70 -16.89 22.08
CA GLN A 204 -59.87 -16.75 21.20
C GLN A 204 -60.79 -17.99 21.30
N ASP A 205 -60.22 -19.20 21.20
CA ASP A 205 -60.96 -20.46 21.35
C ASP A 205 -61.67 -20.53 22.72
N LEU A 206 -61.04 -20.02 23.79
CA LEU A 206 -61.65 -19.91 25.12
C LEU A 206 -62.79 -18.88 25.17
N ILE A 207 -62.63 -17.71 24.53
CA ILE A 207 -63.68 -16.69 24.45
C ILE A 207 -64.91 -17.25 23.72
N ASP A 208 -64.70 -17.92 22.59
CA ASP A 208 -65.79 -18.48 21.77
C ASP A 208 -66.49 -19.63 22.50
N SER A 209 -65.75 -20.50 23.19
CA SER A 209 -66.38 -21.53 24.04
C SER A 209 -67.16 -20.94 25.22
N THR A 210 -66.64 -19.89 25.88
CA THR A 210 -67.32 -19.19 26.97
C THR A 210 -68.61 -18.53 26.49
N ARG A 211 -68.57 -17.88 25.32
CA ARG A 211 -69.74 -17.30 24.67
C ARG A 211 -70.82 -18.36 24.38
N ASN A 212 -70.44 -19.49 23.78
CA ASN A 212 -71.38 -20.59 23.51
C ASN A 212 -72.01 -21.13 24.81
N THR A 213 -71.25 -21.24 25.90
CA THR A 213 -71.82 -21.65 27.21
C THR A 213 -72.74 -20.61 27.82
N MET A 214 -72.46 -19.31 27.63
CA MET A 214 -73.36 -18.23 28.05
C MET A 214 -74.68 -18.29 27.27
N GLU A 215 -74.62 -18.37 25.94
CA GLU A 215 -75.81 -18.46 25.06
C GLU A 215 -76.67 -19.69 25.42
N LEU A 216 -76.08 -20.86 25.64
CA LEU A 216 -76.78 -22.05 26.15
C LEU A 216 -77.35 -21.85 27.56
N SER A 217 -76.66 -21.12 28.45
CA SER A 217 -77.17 -20.85 29.80
C SER A 217 -78.37 -19.90 29.78
N GLU A 218 -78.39 -18.91 28.88
CA GLU A 218 -79.51 -17.99 28.69
C GLU A 218 -80.73 -18.73 28.12
N GLU A 219 -80.56 -19.62 27.14
CA GLU A 219 -81.64 -20.47 26.62
C GLU A 219 -82.24 -21.36 27.72
N ASN A 220 -81.39 -22.02 28.52
CA ASN A 220 -81.85 -22.83 29.65
C ASN A 220 -82.59 -22.00 30.72
N LEU A 221 -82.13 -20.78 31.01
CA LEU A 221 -82.81 -19.87 31.93
C LEU A 221 -84.16 -19.38 31.39
N ALA A 222 -84.25 -19.08 30.09
CA ALA A 222 -85.51 -18.74 29.43
C ALA A 222 -86.51 -19.90 29.52
N ARG A 223 -86.07 -21.11 29.17
CA ARG A 223 -86.89 -22.33 29.28
C ARG A 223 -87.33 -22.60 30.73
N LEU A 224 -86.45 -22.45 31.71
CA LEU A 224 -86.79 -22.68 33.12
C LEU A 224 -87.81 -21.64 33.64
N ARG A 225 -87.73 -20.39 33.17
CA ARG A 225 -88.75 -19.35 33.45
C ARG A 225 -90.11 -19.73 32.86
N ASP A 226 -90.15 -20.23 31.62
CA ASP A 226 -91.38 -20.70 30.98
C ASP A 226 -91.98 -21.92 31.70
N GLU A 227 -91.15 -22.90 32.08
CA GLU A 227 -91.58 -24.08 32.84
C GLU A 227 -92.11 -23.67 34.23
N TYR A 228 -91.45 -22.72 34.91
CA TYR A 228 -91.91 -22.16 36.18
C TYR A 228 -93.25 -21.42 36.05
N ALA A 229 -93.42 -20.56 35.03
CA ALA A 229 -94.68 -19.85 34.79
C ALA A 229 -95.85 -20.82 34.51
N ARG A 230 -95.58 -21.90 33.74
CA ARG A 230 -96.56 -22.98 33.51
C ARG A 230 -96.89 -23.75 34.80
N LEU A 231 -95.90 -23.99 35.66
CA LEU A 231 -96.09 -24.67 36.94
C LEU A 231 -96.88 -23.79 37.92
N GLU A 232 -96.55 -22.50 38.02
CA GLU A 232 -97.29 -21.50 38.81
C GLU A 232 -98.76 -21.46 38.37
N SER A 233 -99.03 -21.41 37.06
CA SER A 233 -100.40 -21.45 36.53
C SER A 233 -101.16 -22.73 36.92
N LYS A 234 -100.49 -23.90 36.91
CA LYS A 234 -101.09 -25.17 37.37
C LYS A 234 -101.36 -25.18 38.87
N TYR A 235 -100.40 -24.72 39.67
CA TYR A 235 -100.54 -24.61 41.13
C TYR A 235 -101.69 -23.65 41.52
N ASN A 236 -101.74 -22.47 40.89
CA ASN A 236 -102.80 -21.47 41.11
C ASN A 236 -104.19 -21.92 40.62
N LYS A 237 -104.28 -22.96 39.79
CA LYS A 237 -105.55 -23.65 39.46
C LYS A 237 -105.94 -24.68 40.50
N LEU A 238 -104.96 -25.41 41.07
CA LEU A 238 -105.19 -26.50 42.02
C LEU A 238 -105.49 -26.03 43.44
N VAL A 239 -104.89 -24.90 43.87
CA VAL A 239 -105.02 -24.34 45.23
C VAL A 239 -106.21 -23.36 45.35
N ARG A 240 -107.05 -23.21 44.31
CA ARG A 240 -108.30 -22.44 44.42
C ARG A 240 -109.23 -23.13 45.43
N PRO A 241 -109.62 -22.46 46.53
CA PRO A 241 -110.40 -23.10 47.60
C PRO A 241 -111.75 -23.58 47.07
N ALA A 242 -112.17 -24.80 47.41
CA ALA A 242 -113.38 -25.41 46.86
C ALA A 242 -114.62 -24.49 46.97
N ARG A 243 -115.36 -24.34 45.86
CA ARG A 243 -116.56 -23.50 45.81
C ARG A 243 -117.60 -24.03 46.80
N THR A 244 -117.87 -23.26 47.86
CA THR A 244 -118.68 -23.66 49.01
C THR A 244 -119.74 -22.62 49.33
N THR A 245 -120.91 -23.09 49.75
CA THR A 245 -122.02 -22.26 50.23
C THR A 245 -121.87 -21.87 51.71
N LYS A 246 -120.93 -22.48 52.45
CA LYS A 246 -120.79 -22.28 53.90
C LYS A 246 -120.42 -20.82 54.22
N GLY A 247 -121.30 -20.12 54.92
CA GLY A 247 -121.12 -18.71 55.29
C GLY A 247 -121.27 -17.71 54.13
N LYS A 248 -121.90 -18.11 53.01
CA LYS A 248 -122.17 -17.25 51.86
C LYS A 248 -123.65 -16.87 51.76
N ILE A 249 -123.90 -15.70 51.17
CA ILE A 249 -125.24 -15.22 50.84
C ILE A 249 -125.66 -15.88 49.52
N ILE A 250 -126.63 -16.79 49.57
CA ILE A 250 -127.05 -17.58 48.41
C ILE A 250 -128.18 -16.86 47.69
N VAL A 251 -127.92 -16.46 46.45
CA VAL A 251 -128.93 -16.01 45.48
C VAL A 251 -129.13 -17.12 44.47
N SER A 252 -130.37 -17.42 44.09
CA SER A 252 -130.63 -18.42 43.05
C SER A 252 -131.07 -17.73 41.76
N ALA A 253 -130.36 -17.94 40.66
CA ALA A 253 -130.75 -17.50 39.32
C ALA A 253 -131.27 -18.71 38.54
N ARG A 254 -132.41 -18.56 37.88
CA ARG A 254 -133.03 -19.58 37.03
C ARG A 254 -133.15 -19.03 35.62
N TYR A 255 -132.89 -19.89 34.65
CA TYR A 255 -133.13 -19.63 33.23
C TYR A 255 -133.80 -20.87 32.63
N GLN A 256 -134.83 -20.65 31.83
CA GLN A 256 -135.58 -21.65 31.09
C GLN A 256 -136.21 -21.01 29.85
N LYS A 257 -136.57 -21.81 28.85
CA LYS A 257 -137.21 -21.38 27.61
C LYS A 257 -138.56 -22.08 27.49
N ILE A 258 -139.65 -21.31 27.53
CA ILE A 258 -141.03 -21.79 27.47
C ILE A 258 -141.64 -21.25 26.18
N ASP A 259 -142.23 -22.13 25.36
CA ASP A 259 -142.80 -21.80 24.05
C ASP A 259 -141.86 -20.98 23.14
N GLY A 260 -140.55 -21.25 23.25
CA GLY A 260 -139.48 -20.57 22.52
C GLY A 260 -139.09 -19.19 23.06
N GLN A 261 -139.73 -18.69 24.13
CA GLN A 261 -139.40 -17.43 24.79
C GLN A 261 -138.48 -17.64 26.00
N ASP A 262 -137.47 -16.79 26.12
CA ASP A 262 -136.54 -16.80 27.25
C ASP A 262 -137.19 -16.28 28.54
N GLN A 263 -137.14 -17.08 29.60
CA GLN A 263 -137.67 -16.71 30.91
C GLN A 263 -136.60 -16.84 31.99
N TYR A 264 -136.29 -15.70 32.61
CA TYR A 264 -135.38 -15.62 33.74
C TYR A 264 -136.18 -15.49 35.03
N ALA A 265 -135.64 -16.03 36.12
CA ALA A 265 -136.20 -15.79 37.44
C ALA A 265 -135.09 -15.73 38.49
N ILE A 266 -135.24 -14.83 39.47
CA ILE A 266 -134.31 -14.68 40.58
C ILE A 266 -135.00 -15.01 41.90
N ARG A 267 -134.24 -15.61 42.81
CA ARG A 267 -134.59 -15.73 44.23
C ARG A 267 -133.48 -15.09 45.03
N THR A 268 -133.75 -13.90 45.54
CA THR A 268 -132.87 -13.14 46.43
C THR A 268 -132.80 -13.81 47.82
N PRO A 269 -131.95 -13.34 48.76
CA PRO A 269 -131.93 -13.89 50.12
C PRO A 269 -133.17 -13.49 50.92
N ASP A 270 -133.78 -12.36 50.54
CA ASP A 270 -134.91 -11.73 51.21
C ASP A 270 -136.25 -12.34 50.71
N SER A 271 -136.33 -12.78 49.44
CA SER A 271 -137.48 -13.50 48.88
C SER A 271 -137.30 -15.01 48.92
N HIS A 272 -138.32 -15.73 49.42
CA HIS A 272 -138.28 -17.19 49.53
C HIS A 272 -138.71 -17.92 48.23
N ARG A 273 -139.24 -17.19 47.23
CA ARG A 273 -139.73 -17.73 45.96
C ARG A 273 -138.90 -17.20 44.79
N PHE A 274 -139.00 -17.86 43.64
CA PHE A 274 -138.47 -17.32 42.39
C PHE A 274 -139.44 -16.29 41.82
N GLU A 275 -138.94 -15.10 41.54
CA GLU A 275 -139.65 -14.00 40.89
C GLU A 275 -139.18 -13.91 39.44
N VAL A 276 -140.13 -13.91 38.50
CA VAL A 276 -139.85 -13.87 37.05
C VAL A 276 -139.45 -12.45 36.66
N VAL A 277 -138.34 -12.33 35.95
CA VAL A 277 -137.71 -11.06 35.55
C VAL A 277 -137.22 -11.16 34.10
N ASP A 278 -136.99 -10.02 33.46
CA ASP A 278 -136.21 -9.98 32.21
C ASP A 278 -134.70 -10.11 32.48
N GLU A 279 -133.92 -10.37 31.42
CA GLU A 279 -132.47 -10.55 31.51
C GLU A 279 -131.77 -9.31 32.08
N ALA A 280 -132.14 -8.12 31.61
CA ALA A 280 -131.54 -6.86 32.06
C ALA A 280 -131.78 -6.62 33.56
N THR A 281 -132.96 -6.97 34.07
CA THR A 281 -133.34 -6.89 35.48
C THR A 281 -132.62 -7.94 36.31
N LEU A 282 -132.51 -9.19 35.83
CA LEU A 282 -131.67 -10.22 36.46
C LEU A 282 -130.22 -9.72 36.64
N HIS A 283 -129.62 -9.17 35.58
CA HIS A 283 -128.27 -8.63 35.63
C HIS A 283 -128.15 -7.41 36.55
N ARG A 284 -129.14 -6.51 36.55
CA ARG A 284 -129.19 -5.33 37.45
C ARG A 284 -129.29 -5.75 38.92
N GLU A 285 -130.13 -6.72 39.24
CA GLU A 285 -130.27 -7.22 40.61
C GLU A 285 -129.03 -7.99 41.08
N LEU A 286 -128.49 -8.88 40.25
CA LEU A 286 -127.24 -9.57 40.56
C LEU A 286 -126.06 -8.60 40.71
N ALA A 287 -126.02 -7.52 39.93
CA ALA A 287 -125.04 -6.44 40.09
C ALA A 287 -125.22 -5.68 41.42
N ALA A 288 -126.46 -5.32 41.78
CA ALA A 288 -126.76 -4.65 43.05
C ALA A 288 -126.43 -5.55 44.26
N LEU A 289 -126.77 -6.84 44.18
CA LEU A 289 -126.43 -7.85 45.17
C LEU A 289 -124.92 -8.08 45.26
N LYS A 290 -124.20 -8.04 44.12
CA LYS A 290 -122.74 -8.13 44.08
C LYS A 290 -122.07 -6.90 44.70
N ALA A 291 -122.59 -5.70 44.45
CA ALA A 291 -122.13 -4.48 45.10
C ALA A 291 -122.39 -4.50 46.62
N ARG A 292 -123.57 -4.96 47.05
CA ARG A 292 -123.99 -5.05 48.47
C ARG A 292 -123.24 -6.10 49.27
N PHE A 293 -122.96 -7.28 48.69
CA PHE A 293 -122.41 -8.44 49.41
C PHE A 293 -120.97 -8.83 49.01
N GLY A 294 -120.40 -8.20 47.97
CA GLY A 294 -119.01 -8.37 47.57
C GLY A 294 -118.62 -9.84 47.38
N ASN A 295 -117.57 -10.28 48.08
CA ASN A 295 -117.02 -11.64 47.93
C ASN A 295 -117.73 -12.67 48.84
N LYS A 296 -118.91 -12.31 49.38
CA LYS A 296 -119.83 -13.21 50.10
C LYS A 296 -121.02 -13.66 49.26
N LEU A 297 -121.24 -13.09 48.06
CA LEU A 297 -122.33 -13.50 47.16
C LEU A 297 -122.02 -14.84 46.48
N TYR A 298 -122.86 -15.83 46.71
CA TYR A 298 -122.89 -17.11 45.99
C TYR A 298 -124.10 -17.10 45.06
N VAL A 299 -123.87 -17.29 43.75
CA VAL A 299 -124.94 -17.39 42.76
C VAL A 299 -125.17 -18.87 42.40
N ARG A 300 -126.27 -19.42 42.89
CA ARG A 300 -126.76 -20.76 42.53
C ARG A 300 -127.54 -20.65 41.23
N ILE A 301 -126.99 -21.12 40.12
CA ILE A 301 -127.77 -21.31 38.91
C ILE A 301 -128.63 -22.56 39.05
N VAL A 302 -129.87 -22.48 38.58
CA VAL A 302 -130.87 -23.55 38.63
C VAL A 302 -131.49 -23.68 37.24
N PHE A 303 -131.28 -24.82 36.60
CA PHE A 303 -132.00 -25.23 35.41
C PHE A 303 -133.03 -26.28 35.84
N PRO A 304 -134.34 -26.06 35.63
CA PRO A 304 -135.36 -27.10 35.81
C PRO A 304 -135.15 -28.28 34.85
N ASP A 305 -135.76 -29.43 35.10
CA ASP A 305 -135.54 -30.61 34.26
C ASP A 305 -136.02 -30.38 32.81
N ASP A 306 -137.20 -29.78 32.64
CA ASP A 306 -137.77 -29.35 31.35
C ASP A 306 -137.41 -27.88 31.00
N ASN A 307 -136.13 -27.50 31.14
CA ASN A 307 -135.71 -26.09 30.94
C ASN A 307 -135.72 -25.60 29.48
N GLY A 308 -135.79 -26.47 28.47
CA GLY A 308 -135.82 -26.08 27.05
C GLY A 308 -134.55 -25.42 26.50
N LEU A 309 -133.41 -25.49 27.20
CA LEU A 309 -132.14 -24.86 26.80
C LEU A 309 -131.18 -25.86 26.15
N SER A 310 -130.39 -25.38 25.18
CA SER A 310 -129.21 -26.11 24.71
C SER A 310 -128.05 -26.05 25.71
N TYR A 311 -127.09 -26.98 25.57
CA TYR A 311 -125.86 -26.97 26.36
C TYR A 311 -125.07 -25.66 26.22
N GLN A 312 -125.04 -25.06 25.01
CA GLN A 312 -124.32 -23.81 24.78
C GLN A 312 -124.98 -22.62 25.46
N GLU A 313 -126.32 -22.52 25.44
CA GLU A 313 -127.07 -21.48 26.16
C GLU A 313 -126.92 -21.63 27.67
N ALA A 314 -127.10 -22.85 28.20
CA ALA A 314 -126.94 -23.13 29.63
C ALA A 314 -125.49 -22.88 30.11
N TYR A 315 -124.49 -23.26 29.33
CA TYR A 315 -123.07 -22.99 29.64
C TYR A 315 -122.73 -21.50 29.51
N GLY A 316 -123.22 -20.82 28.47
CA GLY A 316 -123.04 -19.39 28.24
C GLY A 316 -123.59 -18.57 29.40
N PHE A 317 -124.87 -18.76 29.73
CA PHE A 317 -125.53 -18.16 30.90
C PHE A 317 -124.76 -18.48 32.19
N THR A 318 -124.35 -19.74 32.38
CA THR A 318 -123.58 -20.15 33.57
C THR A 318 -122.24 -19.43 33.67
N ASN A 319 -121.50 -19.33 32.57
CA ASN A 319 -120.21 -18.67 32.55
C ASN A 319 -120.35 -17.16 32.77
N ASP A 320 -121.32 -16.53 32.12
CA ASP A 320 -121.57 -15.09 32.23
C ASP A 320 -121.98 -14.68 33.66
N ILE A 321 -123.00 -15.34 34.21
CA ILE A 321 -123.53 -15.08 35.55
C ILE A 321 -122.47 -15.36 36.63
N LEU A 322 -121.75 -16.49 36.56
CA LEU A 322 -120.75 -16.80 37.57
C LEU A 322 -119.53 -15.88 37.48
N THR A 323 -119.04 -15.55 36.28
CA THR A 323 -117.84 -14.71 36.12
C THR A 323 -118.11 -13.27 36.56
N LYS A 324 -119.29 -12.73 36.26
CA LYS A 324 -119.67 -11.35 36.66
C LYS A 324 -120.02 -11.24 38.15
N TYR A 325 -120.73 -12.21 38.73
CA TYR A 325 -121.39 -12.03 40.04
C TYR A 325 -121.00 -13.03 41.13
N ASP A 326 -120.59 -14.26 40.81
CA ASP A 326 -120.27 -15.26 41.84
C ASP A 326 -118.89 -15.02 42.46
N TYR A 327 -118.78 -15.15 43.78
CA TYR A 327 -117.51 -14.91 44.48
C TYR A 327 -116.35 -15.83 44.05
N TYR A 328 -116.62 -16.99 43.43
CA TYR A 328 -115.59 -18.00 43.14
C TYR A 328 -114.87 -17.81 41.80
N ARG A 329 -115.56 -17.26 40.79
CA ARG A 329 -114.99 -17.06 39.44
C ARG A 329 -114.35 -15.69 39.23
N GLN A 330 -114.38 -14.82 40.24
CA GLN A 330 -113.69 -13.54 40.16
C GLN A 330 -112.18 -13.76 40.12
N GLU A 331 -111.58 -13.40 38.99
CA GLU A 331 -110.16 -13.08 38.90
C GLU A 331 -109.83 -12.10 40.02
N THR A 332 -109.06 -12.55 41.00
CA THR A 332 -108.50 -11.65 42.00
C THR A 332 -107.62 -10.62 41.29
N ALA A 333 -107.64 -9.36 41.71
CA ALA A 333 -106.87 -8.29 41.06
C ALA A 333 -105.35 -8.58 40.95
N ALA A 334 -104.83 -9.56 41.71
CA ALA A 334 -103.49 -10.11 41.57
C ALA A 334 -103.21 -10.78 40.20
N ASP A 335 -104.21 -11.39 39.55
CA ASP A 335 -104.04 -12.03 38.23
C ASP A 335 -103.88 -10.97 37.12
N LYS A 336 -104.57 -9.82 37.23
CA LYS A 336 -104.49 -8.72 36.23
C LYS A 336 -103.21 -7.90 36.30
N ALA A 337 -102.49 -7.93 37.42
CA ALA A 337 -101.26 -7.17 37.60
C ALA A 337 -100.01 -7.86 37.01
N LYS A 338 -100.08 -9.16 36.69
CA LYS A 338 -98.95 -9.93 36.14
C LYS A 338 -98.89 -9.93 34.60
N ASP A 339 -99.99 -9.67 33.91
CA ASP A 339 -100.07 -9.63 32.45
C ASP A 339 -99.57 -8.28 31.87
N SER A 340 -99.49 -7.25 32.71
CA SER A 340 -98.99 -5.90 32.38
C SER A 340 -97.48 -5.72 32.65
N SER A 341 -96.70 -6.79 32.65
CA SER A 341 -95.24 -6.76 32.91
C SER A 341 -94.47 -7.84 32.13
N GLN A 342 -94.89 -8.08 30.89
CA GLN A 342 -94.05 -8.65 29.82
C GLN A 342 -93.68 -7.54 28.83
#